data_AF-A0A921HLY1-F1
#
_entry.id   AF-A0A921HLY1-F1
#
_cell.length_a   1.000
_cell.length_b   1.000
_cell.length_c   1.000
_cell.angle_alpha   90.00
_cell.angle_beta   90.00
_cell.angle_gamma   90.00
#
_symmetry.space_group_name_H-M   'P 1'
#
loop_
_entity.id
_entity.type
_entity.pdbx_description
1 polymer ?
#
loop_
_entity_poly.entity_id
_entity_poly.type
_entity_poly.pdbx_seq_one_letter_code
_entity_poly.pdbx_strand_id
1 'polypeptide(L)' 'VRAIKAGADIILVCHEYEHETDAYLGLLDAVNNGEISQERIDESVKRIVKAKLLHLM' A
#
# COMPACT_ATOMS: atom_id res chain seq x y z
N VAL A 1 1.26 -4.24 -7.10
CA VAL A 1 2.57 -3.54 -7.31
C VAL A 1 2.46 -2.26 -8.16
N ARG A 2 2.11 -2.33 -9.46
CA ARG A 2 2.17 -1.17 -10.39
C ARG A 2 1.50 0.12 -9.88
N ALA A 3 0.32 0.03 -9.25
CA ALA A 3 -0.38 1.19 -8.71
C ALA A 3 0.43 1.94 -7.64
N ILE A 4 1.11 1.23 -6.73
CA ILE A 4 1.98 1.84 -5.72
C ILE A 4 3.18 2.54 -6.35
N LYS A 5 3.82 1.89 -7.34
CA LYS A 5 4.92 2.49 -8.11
C LYS A 5 4.48 3.75 -8.86
N ALA A 6 3.23 3.79 -9.33
CA ALA A 6 2.63 4.95 -9.97
C ALA A 6 2.22 6.08 -9.00
N GLY A 7 2.33 5.87 -7.68
CA GLY A 7 2.05 6.90 -6.69
C GLY A 7 0.79 6.69 -5.85
N ALA A 8 0.02 5.62 -6.07
CA ALA A 8 -1.15 5.33 -5.24
C ALA A 8 -0.73 5.04 -3.78
N ASP A 9 -1.53 5.47 -2.82
CA ASP A 9 -1.27 5.25 -1.39
C ASP A 9 -2.03 4.04 -0.83
N ILE A 10 -3.24 3.76 -1.34
CA ILE A 10 -4.12 2.67 -0.87
C ILE A 10 -4.47 1.77 -2.06
N ILE A 11 -4.40 0.45 -1.87
CA ILE A 11 -4.97 -0.54 -2.77
C ILE A 11 -6.32 -0.98 -2.22
N LEU A 12 -7.34 -1.00 -3.07
CA LEU A 12 -8.66 -1.49 -2.73
C LEU A 12 -8.91 -2.79 -3.51
N VAL A 13 -9.19 -3.87 -2.79
CA VAL A 13 -9.66 -5.15 -3.33
C VAL A 13 -11.00 -5.42 -2.66
N CYS A 14 -12.07 -5.51 -3.46
CA CYS A 14 -13.44 -5.53 -2.94
C CYS A 14 -14.01 -6.94 -2.76
N HIS A 15 -13.42 -7.93 -3.42
CA HIS A 15 -13.95 -9.30 -3.49
C HIS A 15 -12.81 -10.31 -3.46
N GLU A 16 -13.13 -11.47 -2.88
CA GLU A 16 -12.29 -12.66 -2.80
C GLU A 16 -11.03 -12.48 -1.94
N TYR A 17 -11.00 -13.20 -0.81
CA TYR A 17 -9.89 -13.17 0.13
C TYR A 17 -8.55 -13.59 -0.51
N GLU A 18 -8.59 -14.45 -1.53
CA GLU A 18 -7.41 -14.85 -2.30
C GLU A 18 -6.79 -13.64 -3.01
N HIS A 19 -7.59 -12.79 -3.65
CA HIS A 19 -7.11 -11.58 -4.31
C HIS A 19 -6.53 -10.56 -3.33
N GLU A 20 -7.13 -10.41 -2.15
CA GLU A 20 -6.59 -9.58 -1.08
C GLU A 20 -5.21 -10.10 -0.62
N THR A 21 -5.10 -11.42 -0.44
CA THR A 21 -3.85 -12.09 -0.04
C THR A 21 -2.77 -11.94 -1.10
N ASP A 22 -3.09 -12.15 -2.37
CA ASP A 22 -2.16 -11.98 -3.48
C ASP A 22 -1.66 -10.54 -3.61
N ALA A 23 -2.56 -9.55 -3.42
CA ALA A 23 -2.18 -8.15 -3.44
C ALA A 23 -1.22 -7.80 -2.28
N TYR A 24 -1.47 -8.34 -1.08
CA TYR A 24 -0.60 -8.17 0.08
C TYR A 24 0.77 -8.81 -0.13
N LEU A 25 0.82 -10.10 -0.47
CA LEU A 25 2.07 -10.85 -0.67
C LEU A 25 2.89 -10.26 -1.82
N GLY A 26 2.25 -9.91 -2.94
CA GLY A 26 2.94 -9.30 -4.07
C GLY A 26 3.55 -7.94 -3.75
N LEU A 27 2.94 -7.16 -2.84
CA LEU A 27 3.55 -5.91 -2.35
C LEU A 27 4.68 -6.17 -1.37
N LEU A 28 4.53 -7.14 -0.48
CA LEU A 28 5.57 -7.54 0.48
C LEU A 28 6.83 -8.01 -0.24
N ASP A 29 6.68 -8.88 -1.24
CA ASP A 29 7.79 -9.38 -2.05
C ASP A 29 8.48 -8.26 -2.82
N ALA A 30 7.70 -7.34 -3.43
CA ALA A 30 8.23 -6.18 -4.13
C ALA A 30 9.03 -5.23 -3.22
N VAL A 31 8.72 -5.17 -1.93
CA VAL A 31 9.53 -4.41 -0.96
C VAL A 31 10.79 -5.19 -0.58
N ASN A 32 10.63 -6.47 -0.24
CA ASN A 32 11.74 -7.34 0.19
C ASN A 32 12.82 -7.49 -0.88
N ASN A 33 12.44 -7.51 -2.16
CA ASN A 33 13.37 -7.64 -3.28
C ASN A 33 13.90 -6.29 -3.81
N GLY A 34 13.47 -5.16 -3.24
CA GLY A 34 13.90 -3.83 -3.61
C GLY A 34 13.23 -3.23 -4.86
N GLU A 35 12.21 -3.85 -5.45
CA GLU A 35 11.41 -3.24 -6.52
C GLU A 35 10.69 -1.97 -6.04
N ILE A 36 10.28 -1.94 -4.77
CA ILE A 36 9.74 -0.78 -4.07
C ILE A 36 10.59 -0.54 -2.82
N SER A 37 11.17 0.65 -2.70
CA SER A 37 11.88 1.05 -1.48
C SER A 37 10.94 1.13 -0.27
N GLN A 38 11.39 0.75 0.92
CA GLN A 38 10.62 0.91 2.16
C GLN A 38 10.16 2.37 2.37
N GLU A 39 11.01 3.34 2.03
CA GLU A 39 10.70 4.77 2.14
C GLU A 39 9.45 5.16 1.34
N ARG A 40 9.25 4.55 0.17
CA ARG A 40 8.06 4.78 -0.67
C ARG A 40 6.79 4.31 0.02
N ILE A 41 6.84 3.21 0.78
CA ILE A 41 5.71 2.73 1.59
C ILE A 41 5.48 3.65 2.79
N ASP A 42 6.55 4.05 3.48
CA ASP A 42 6.46 4.95 4.64
C ASP A 42 5.82 6.30 4.28
N GLU A 43 6.08 6.82 3.08
CA GLU A 43 5.39 8.00 2.57
C GLU A 43 3.88 7.82 2.44
N SER A 44 3.43 6.70 1.85
CA SER A 44 2.00 6.38 1.75
C SER A 44 1.37 6.30 3.14
N VAL A 45 2.03 5.59 4.06
CA VAL A 45 1.54 5.42 5.44
C VAL A 45 1.41 6.77 6.14
N LYS A 46 2.38 7.68 6.01
CA LYS A 46 2.30 9.04 6.56
C LYS A 46 1.09 9.81 6.01
N ARG A 47 0.83 9.75 4.70
CA ARG A 47 -0.34 10.40 4.07
C ARG A 47 -1.65 9.82 4.60
N ILE A 48 -1.75 8.49 4.71
CA ILE A 48 -2.93 7.78 5.22
C ILE A 48 -3.19 8.13 6.69
N VAL A 49 -2.16 8.08 7.54
CA VAL A 49 -2.27 8.44 8.96
C VAL A 49 -2.69 9.89 9.10
N LYS A 50 -2.08 10.81 8.34
CA LYS A 50 -2.50 12.22 8.30
C LYS A 50 -3.98 12.36 7.93
N ALA A 51 -4.43 11.66 6.89
CA ALA A 51 -5.83 11.69 6.48
C ALA A 51 -6.76 11.17 7.58
N LYS A 52 -6.41 10.07 8.26
CA LYS A 52 -7.18 9.57 9.41
C LYS A 52 -7.24 10.59 10.55
N LEU A 53 -6.10 11.20 10.91
CA LEU A 53 -6.03 12.21 11.97
C LEU A 53 -6.87 13.45 11.68
N LEU A 54 -6.97 13.85 10.40
CA LEU A 54 -7.79 14.99 9.97
C LEU A 54 -9.32 14.74 10.10
N HIS A 55 -9.76 13.49 10.18
CA HIS A 55 -11.18 13.10 10.19
C HIS A 55 -11.56 12.33 11.47
N LEU A 56 -10.85 12.56 12.57
CA LEU A 56 -11.11 11.92 13.87
C LEU A 56 -12.20 12.62 14.71
N MET A 57 -12.87 13.64 14.18
CA MET A 57 -13.98 14.37 14.81
C MET A 57 -15.23 14.28 13.93
#